data_AF-A0A5K0XRL2-F1
#
_entry.id   AF-A0A5K0XRL2-F1
#
_cell.length_a   1.000
_cell.length_b   1.000
_cell.length_c   1.000
_cell.angle_alpha   90.00
_cell.angle_beta   90.00
_cell.angle_gamma   90.00
#
_symmetry.space_group_name_H-M   'P 1'
#
loop_
_entity.id
_entity.type
_entity.pdbx_description
1 polymer ?
#
loop_
_entity_poly.entity_id
_entity_poly.type
_entity_poly.pdbx_seq_one_letter_code
_entity_poly.pdbx_strand_id
1 'polypeptide(L)' 'LLVYGPAQVIPTTLEVLQTDTKFSILVSFYPNVQYGRVILAMRRGFCTDVAGNRFLRTSNSTYHLHF' A
#
# COMPACT_ATOMS: atom_id res chain seq x y z
N LEU A 1 2.57 -9.32 1.39
CA LEU A 1 1.74 -8.12 1.12
C LEU A 1 0.34 -8.62 0.84
N LEU A 2 -0.68 -8.07 1.48
CA LEU A 2 -2.07 -8.47 1.30
C LEU A 2 -2.90 -7.24 0.92
N VAL A 3 -3.90 -7.44 0.08
CA VAL A 3 -4.93 -6.43 -0.21
C VAL A 3 -6.26 -6.96 0.28
N TYR A 4 -6.97 -6.12 1.03
CA TYR A 4 -8.34 -6.36 1.43
C TYR A 4 -9.26 -5.38 0.71
N GLY A 5 -10.38 -5.87 0.20
CA GLY A 5 -11.37 -5.06 -0.53
C GLY A 5 -11.41 -5.36 -2.03
N PRO A 6 -12.12 -4.53 -2.81
CA PRO A 6 -12.39 -4.75 -4.25
C PRO A 6 -11.20 -4.34 -5.13
N ALA A 7 -10.02 -4.88 -4.84
CA ALA A 7 -8.80 -4.62 -5.58
C ALA A 7 -7.82 -5.78 -5.48
N GLN A 8 -6.84 -5.77 -6.37
CA GLN A 8 -5.73 -6.71 -6.38
C GLN A 8 -4.40 -5.98 -6.58
N VAL A 9 -3.34 -6.51 -5.97
CA VAL A 9 -1.97 -6.10 -6.28
C VAL A 9 -1.59 -6.65 -7.64
N ILE A 10 -1.00 -5.83 -8.49
CA ILE A 10 -0.37 -6.35 -9.71
C ILE A 10 0.95 -7.00 -9.29
N PRO A 11 1.14 -8.32 -9.52
CA PRO A 11 2.36 -9.01 -9.13
C PRO A 11 3.61 -8.32 -9.67
N THR A 12 4.74 -8.44 -8.97
CA THR A 12 6.06 -7.89 -9.37
C THR A 12 6.16 -6.36 -9.52
N THR A 13 5.13 -5.60 -9.15
CA THR A 13 5.16 -4.11 -9.22
C THR A 13 5.64 -3.43 -7.95
N LEU A 14 5.91 -4.21 -6.89
CA LEU A 14 6.46 -3.65 -5.66
C LEU A 14 7.90 -3.22 -5.90
N GLU A 15 8.15 -1.93 -5.81
CA GLU A 15 9.47 -1.33 -5.95
C GLU A 15 9.88 -0.64 -4.64
N VAL A 16 11.14 -0.81 -4.25
CA VAL A 16 11.73 -0.13 -3.09
C VAL A 16 12.40 1.15 -3.59
N LEU A 17 11.76 2.30 -3.37
CA LEU A 17 12.30 3.60 -3.77
C LEU A 17 13.36 4.09 -2.77
N GLN A 18 13.15 3.80 -1.50
CA GLN A 18 14.10 4.06 -0.42
C GLN A 18 13.97 2.95 0.61
N THR A 19 15.09 2.29 0.91
CA THR A 19 15.14 1.15 1.82
C THR A 19 14.39 1.48 3.11
N ASP A 20 13.48 0.57 3.47
CA ASP A 20 12.69 0.61 4.69
C ASP A 20 11.81 1.83 4.94
N THR A 21 11.65 2.74 3.98
CA THR A 21 10.96 4.02 4.19
C THR A 21 10.02 4.40 3.06
N LYS A 22 10.36 4.12 1.79
CA LYS A 22 9.52 4.47 0.64
C LYS A 22 9.41 3.31 -0.34
N PHE A 23 8.18 3.01 -0.71
CA PHE A 23 7.84 1.91 -1.60
C PHE A 23 6.83 2.40 -2.64
N SER A 24 6.94 1.90 -3.86
CA SER A 24 5.96 2.08 -4.93
C SER A 24 5.28 0.74 -5.21
N ILE A 25 4.00 0.78 -5.55
CA ILE A 25 3.24 -0.42 -5.89
C ILE A 25 2.01 -0.08 -6.73
N LEU A 26 1.67 -0.96 -7.67
CA LEU A 26 0.44 -0.84 -8.45
C LEU A 26 -0.68 -1.72 -7.88
N VAL A 27 -1.82 -1.09 -7.67
CA VAL A 27 -3.06 -1.72 -7.23
C VAL A 27 -4.13 -1.49 -8.30
N SER A 28 -4.75 -2.57 -8.76
CA SER A 28 -5.85 -2.53 -9.72
C SER A 28 -7.17 -2.68 -8.97
N PHE A 29 -8.07 -1.71 -9.14
CA PHE A 29 -9.42 -1.73 -8.58
C PHE A 29 -10.38 -2.45 -9.52
N TYR A 30 -11.33 -3.21 -8.96
CA TYR A 30 -12.31 -3.90 -9.79
C TYR A 30 -13.36 -2.92 -10.34
N PRO A 31 -13.61 -2.91 -11.67
CA PRO A 31 -14.44 -1.90 -12.32
C PRO A 31 -15.93 -2.02 -11.99
N ASN A 32 -16.36 -3.16 -11.43
CA ASN A 32 -17.75 -3.40 -11.03
C ASN A 32 -18.10 -2.84 -9.64
N VAL A 33 -17.16 -2.19 -8.95
CA VAL A 33 -17.39 -1.63 -7.61
C VAL A 33 -17.30 -0.11 -7.65
N GLN A 34 -18.45 0.55 -7.54
CA GLN A 34 -18.57 2.02 -7.60
C GLN A 34 -18.02 2.73 -6.35
N TYR A 35 -18.10 2.07 -5.19
CA TYR A 35 -17.63 2.61 -3.92
C TYR A 35 -17.12 1.48 -3.03
N GLY A 36 -16.01 1.71 -2.33
CA GLY A 36 -15.46 0.75 -1.41
C GLY A 36 -14.22 1.24 -0.69
N ARG A 37 -13.75 0.44 0.27
CA ARG A 37 -12.50 0.67 0.98
C ARG A 37 -11.51 -0.44 0.62
N VAL A 38 -10.32 -0.03 0.20
CA VAL A 38 -9.20 -0.93 -0.05
C VAL A 38 -8.14 -0.71 1.02
N ILE A 39 -7.68 -1.79 1.63
CA ILE A 39 -6.62 -1.76 2.65
C ILE A 39 -5.43 -2.55 2.13
N LEU A 40 -4.31 -1.87 1.95
CA LEU A 40 -3.03 -2.48 1.65
C LEU A 40 -2.32 -2.82 2.97
N ALA A 41 -2.27 -4.11 3.30
CA ALA A 41 -1.60 -4.62 4.50
C ALA A 41 -0.19 -5.10 4.16
N MET A 42 0.80 -4.40 4.72
CA MET A 42 2.21 -4.74 4.58
C MET A 42 2.67 -5.66 5.72
N ARG A 43 3.72 -6.47 5.48
CA ARG A 43 4.28 -7.36 6.51
C ARG A 43 4.94 -6.52 7.61
N ARG A 44 5.02 -7.07 8.84
CA ARG A 44 5.90 -6.52 9.89
C ARG A 44 7.31 -6.30 9.34
N GLY A 45 7.85 -5.10 9.57
CA GLY A 45 9.17 -4.67 9.11
C GLY A 45 9.14 -3.65 7.95
N PHE A 46 8.02 -3.51 7.24
CA PHE A 46 7.86 -2.37 6.33
C PHE A 46 7.81 -1.06 7.12
N CYS A 47 8.40 0.00 6.58
CA CYS A 47 8.46 1.31 7.24
C CYS A 47 9.12 1.25 8.62
N THR A 48 10.22 0.49 8.76
CA THR A 48 10.92 0.29 10.04
C THR A 48 12.42 0.53 9.84
N ASP A 49 13.05 1.45 10.56
CA ASP A 49 14.50 1.65 10.42
C ASP A 49 15.34 0.46 10.96
N VAL A 50 16.65 0.54 10.73
CA VAL A 50 17.64 -0.44 11.23
C VAL A 50 17.67 -0.57 12.76
N ALA A 51 17.15 0.41 13.49
CA ALA A 51 17.03 0.41 14.95
C ALA A 51 15.68 -0.15 15.44
N GLY A 52 14.77 -0.51 14.53
CA GLY A 52 13.45 -1.06 14.86
C GLY A 52 12.35 -0.01 15.06
N ASN A 53 12.62 1.27 14.82
CA ASN A 53 11.61 2.32 14.95
C ASN A 53 10.60 2.22 13.81
N ARG A 54 9.31 2.14 14.14
CA ARG A 54 8.22 2.09 13.17
C ARG A 54 7.80 3.49 12.78
N PHE A 55 7.89 3.83 11.50
CA PHE A 55 7.37 5.08 10.99
C PHE A 55 5.85 5.03 10.87
N LEU A 56 5.20 6.07 11.39
CA LEU A 56 3.76 6.24 11.26
C LEU A 56 3.38 6.53 9.81
N ARG A 57 2.25 5.96 9.38
CA ARG A 57 1.62 6.25 8.10
C ARG A 57 1.37 7.77 8.02
N THR A 58 1.95 8.45 7.03
CA THR A 58 1.68 9.89 6.82
C THR A 58 0.27 10.10 6.27
N SER A 59 -0.31 11.28 6.42
CA SER A 59 -1.63 11.61 5.85
C SER A 59 -1.70 11.35 4.33
N ASN A 60 -0.59 11.57 3.62
CA ASN A 60 -0.45 11.33 2.18
C ASN A 60 -0.54 9.85 1.75
N SER A 61 -0.53 8.93 2.70
CA SER A 61 -0.73 7.49 2.43
C SER A 61 -2.20 7.12 2.21
N THR A 62 -3.13 8.06 2.43
CA THR A 62 -4.54 7.91 2.12
C THR A 62 -4.83 8.60 0.79
N TYR A 63 -5.36 7.85 -0.17
CA TYR A 63 -5.71 8.35 -1.49
C TYR A 63 -7.21 8.14 -1.71
N HIS A 64 -7.90 9.21 -2.09
CA HIS A 64 -9.32 9.18 -2.46
C HIS A 64 -9.41 9.17 -3.98
N LEU A 65 -9.85 8.04 -4.52
CA LEU A 65 -10.10 7.89 -5.95
C LEU A 65 -11.60 8.10 -6.19
N HIS A 66 -11.92 9.08 -7.02
CA HIS A 66 -13.26 9.28 -7.58
C HIS A 66 -13.22 8.87 -9.06
N PHE A 67 -14.13 7.99 -9.47
CA PHE A 67 -14.30 7.58 -10.87
C PHE A 67 -15.33 8.46 -11.57
#